data_AF-A0AB35U5D6-F1
#
_entry.id   AF-A0AB35U5D6-F1
#
_cell.length_a   1.000
_cell.length_b   1.000
_cell.length_c   1.000
_cell.angle_alpha   90.00
_cell.angle_beta   90.00
_cell.angle_gamma   90.00
#
_symmetry.space_group_name_H-M   'P 1'
#
loop_
_entity.id
_entity.type
_entity.pdbx_description
1 polymer ?
#
loop_
_entity_poly.entity_id
_entity_poly.type
_entity_poly.pdbx_seq_one_letter_code
_entity_poly.pdbx_strand_id
1 'polypeptide(L)'
;MSPEKLKMAVNNGYVHLGRFTKNSMAISYLNRKEIEKLHSDGVSIIGKNIDGSLMIDDSNFVRTSIPGTQWRINSHNALIGGTNILKSIFGQSYFSYPKSLYAVRDVLRFFVTHKPNALIIDFFAGSGTTLHARL
;
A
#
# COMPACT_ATOMS: atom_id res chain seq x y z
N MET A 1 5.98 -5.04 13.43
CA MET A 1 7.37 -4.83 13.86
C MET A 1 7.58 -5.63 15.14
N SER A 2 8.66 -6.40 15.29
CA SER A 2 8.92 -7.13 16.54
C SER A 2 9.36 -6.16 17.65
N PRO A 3 9.16 -6.49 18.94
CA PRO A 3 9.56 -5.62 20.06
C PRO A 3 11.05 -5.25 20.04
N GLU A 4 11.92 -6.19 19.64
CA GLU A 4 13.36 -5.95 19.54
C GLU A 4 13.70 -4.94 18.44
N LYS A 5 13.08 -5.05 17.27
CA LYS A 5 13.27 -4.10 16.16
C LYS A 5 12.80 -2.71 16.54
N LEU A 6 11.72 -2.60 17.31
CA LEU A 6 11.25 -1.31 17.82
C LEU A 6 12.27 -0.68 18.77
N LYS A 7 12.80 -1.44 19.73
CA LYS A 7 13.84 -0.93 20.65
C LYS A 7 15.08 -0.45 19.89
N MET A 8 15.51 -1.21 18.88
CA MET A 8 16.62 -0.81 18.01
C MET A 8 16.30 0.49 17.26
N ALA A 9 15.10 0.63 16.70
CA ALA A 9 14.69 1.84 16.00
C ALA A 9 14.65 3.07 16.92
N VAL A 10 14.16 2.91 18.16
CA VAL A 10 14.16 3.98 19.17
C VAL A 10 15.58 4.42 19.52
N ASN A 11 16.49 3.47 19.78
CA ASN A 11 17.88 3.79 20.14
C ASN A 11 18.63 4.54 19.03
N ASN A 12 18.33 4.21 17.77
CA ASN A 12 18.92 4.88 16.61
C ASN A 12 18.23 6.20 16.24
N GLY A 13 17.15 6.59 16.93
CA GLY A 13 16.40 7.82 16.65
C GLY A 13 15.51 7.75 15.40
N TYR A 14 15.15 6.55 14.96
CA TYR A 14 14.30 6.30 13.79
C TYR A 14 12.81 6.32 14.11
N VAL A 15 12.43 6.66 15.35
CA VAL A 15 11.04 6.73 15.81
C VAL A 15 10.77 8.16 16.25
N HIS A 16 9.73 8.77 15.67
CA HIS A 16 9.26 10.09 16.02
C HIS A 16 7.91 9.99 16.74
N LEU A 17 7.81 10.70 17.86
CA LEU A 17 6.60 10.82 18.66
C LEU A 17 5.89 12.11 18.30
N GLY A 18 4.71 11.97 17.69
CA GLY A 18 3.86 13.10 17.36
C GLY A 18 3.25 13.77 18.59
N ARG A 19 2.43 14.79 18.36
CA ARG A 19 1.75 15.50 19.46
C ARG A 19 0.82 14.57 20.23
N PHE A 20 0.87 14.63 21.55
CA PHE A 20 -0.12 13.99 22.42
C PHE A 20 -1.50 14.59 22.19
N THR A 21 -2.48 13.74 21.92
CA THR A 21 -3.90 14.06 21.91
C THR A 21 -4.55 13.51 23.17
N LYS A 22 -5.83 13.85 23.41
CA LYS A 22 -6.58 13.42 24.60
C LYS A 22 -6.55 11.90 24.82
N ASN A 23 -6.50 11.11 23.74
CA ASN A 23 -6.64 9.65 23.80
C ASN A 23 -5.48 8.88 23.14
N SER A 24 -4.57 9.55 22.43
CA SER A 24 -3.53 8.85 21.65
C SER A 24 -2.38 9.76 21.24
N MET A 25 -1.34 9.14 20.68
CA MET A 25 -0.21 9.81 20.06
C MET A 25 0.13 9.08 18.76
N ALA A 26 0.38 9.84 17.69
CA ALA A 26 0.88 9.26 16.45
C ALA A 26 2.35 8.86 16.64
N ILE A 27 2.68 7.61 16.33
CA ILE A 27 4.06 7.12 16.31
C ILE A 27 4.43 6.87 14.86
N SER A 28 5.42 7.61 14.38
CA SER A 28 5.98 7.43 13.03
C SER A 28 7.36 6.81 13.15
N TYR A 29 7.74 5.96 12.20
CA TYR A 29 9.07 5.34 12.19
C TYR A 29 9.59 5.21 10.76
N LEU A 30 10.91 5.29 10.61
CA LEU A 30 11.56 5.10 9.31
C LEU A 30 11.51 3.62 8.91
N ASN A 31 11.05 3.35 7.71
CA ASN A 31 11.11 2.04 7.09
C ASN A 31 12.53 1.76 6.55
N ARG A 32 12.81 0.50 6.19
CA ARG A 32 14.15 0.09 5.74
C ARG A 32 14.70 0.95 4.59
N LYS A 33 13.85 1.29 3.61
CA LYS A 33 14.27 2.10 2.46
C LYS A 33 14.61 3.53 2.86
N GLU A 34 13.86 4.09 3.82
CA GLU A 34 14.12 5.43 4.34
C GLU A 34 15.43 5.47 5.15
N ILE A 35 15.72 4.41 5.91
CA ILE A 35 17.01 4.27 6.63
C ILE A 35 18.18 4.13 5.64
N GLU A 36 18.03 3.29 4.62
CA GLU A 36 19.03 3.15 3.55
C GLU A 36 19.28 4.49 2.85
N LYS A 37 18.20 5.22 2.52
CA LYS A 37 18.25 6.55 1.91
C LYS A 37 18.97 7.57 2.79
N LEU A 38 18.71 7.55 4.09
CA LEU A 38 19.36 8.43 5.06
C LEU A 38 20.89 8.24 5.07
N HIS A 39 21.36 7.00 4.88
CA HIS A 39 22.79 6.71 4.79
C HIS A 39 23.39 6.94 3.39
N SER A 40 22.62 6.74 2.31
CA SER A 40 23.12 6.85 0.93
C SER A 40 23.14 8.28 0.39
N ASP A 41 22.16 9.11 0.76
CA ASP A 41 21.91 10.39 0.08
C ASP A 41 22.68 11.56 0.71
N GLY A 42 23.67 11.29 1.56
CA GLY A 42 24.48 12.34 2.21
C GLY A 42 23.65 13.27 3.11
N VAL A 43 22.54 12.75 3.64
CA VAL A 43 21.61 13.49 4.49
C VAL A 43 22.32 13.92 5.77
N SER A 44 22.43 15.24 5.98
CA SER A 44 23.11 15.78 7.15
C SER A 44 22.19 15.74 8.38
N ILE A 45 22.63 15.03 9.42
CA ILE A 45 21.92 14.97 10.70
C ILE A 45 22.32 16.21 11.53
N ILE A 46 21.36 17.09 11.82
CA ILE A 46 21.57 18.33 12.58
C ILE A 46 21.60 18.02 14.08
N GLY A 47 20.90 16.98 14.53
CA GLY A 47 20.84 16.61 15.94
C GLY A 47 19.75 15.60 16.27
N LYS A 48 19.30 15.61 17.52
CA LYS A 48 18.18 14.80 18.01
C LYS A 48 17.14 15.69 18.69
N ASN A 49 15.87 15.37 18.46
CA ASN A 49 14.73 15.90 19.21
C ASN A 49 14.72 15.39 20.66
N ILE A 50 13.89 16.02 21.50
CA ILE A 50 13.67 15.62 22.90
C ILE A 50 13.14 14.18 23.01
N ASP A 51 12.39 13.72 22.01
CA ASP A 51 11.89 12.34 21.93
C ASP A 51 12.95 11.34 21.44
N GLY A 52 14.16 11.79 21.15
CA GLY A 52 15.26 11.00 20.63
C GLY A 52 15.29 10.82 19.11
N SER A 53 14.30 11.35 18.38
CA SER A 53 14.23 11.26 16.91
C SER A 53 15.29 12.11 16.22
N LEU A 54 15.84 11.64 15.11
CA LEU A 54 16.86 12.37 14.34
C LEU A 54 16.27 13.62 13.69
N MET A 55 16.95 14.76 13.86
CA MET A 55 16.71 15.98 13.10
C MET A 55 17.60 15.97 11.85
N ILE A 56 16.99 16.18 10.69
CA ILE A 56 17.63 16.12 9.39
C ILE A 56 17.62 17.50 8.75
N ASP A 57 18.72 17.88 8.10
CA ASP A 57 18.76 19.03 7.21
C ASP A 57 18.05 18.72 5.90
N ASP A 58 16.87 19.30 5.70
CA ASP A 58 16.05 19.15 4.50
C ASP A 58 16.16 20.36 3.55
N SER A 59 17.10 21.28 3.77
CA SER A 59 17.26 22.50 2.97
C SER A 59 17.48 22.24 1.47
N ASN A 60 18.14 21.13 1.14
CA ASN A 60 18.37 20.69 -0.24
C ASN A 60 17.37 19.63 -0.73
N PHE A 61 16.34 19.29 0.05
CA PHE A 61 15.40 18.24 -0.29
C PHE A 61 14.37 18.71 -1.34
N VAL A 62 14.57 18.29 -2.58
CA VAL A 62 13.55 18.47 -3.63
C VAL A 62 12.49 17.38 -3.50
N ARG A 63 11.27 17.77 -3.10
CA ARG A 63 10.10 16.88 -3.15
C ARG A 63 9.81 16.46 -4.59
N THR A 64 10.31 15.29 -4.98
CA THR A 64 9.86 14.61 -6.19
C THR A 64 8.50 13.97 -5.90
N SER A 65 7.43 14.56 -6.41
CA SER A 65 6.11 13.93 -6.35
C SER A 65 6.08 12.74 -7.29
N ILE A 66 5.95 11.53 -6.74
CA ILE A 66 5.67 10.36 -7.57
C ILE A 66 4.21 10.50 -8.02
N PRO A 67 3.92 10.52 -9.33
CA PRO A 67 2.55 10.59 -9.80
C PRO A 67 1.74 9.43 -9.22
N GLY A 68 0.59 9.76 -8.63
CA GLY A 68 -0.30 8.78 -8.05
C GLY A 68 -0.85 7.81 -9.08
N THR A 69 -1.29 6.63 -8.64
CA THR A 69 -2.03 5.72 -9.52
C THR A 69 -3.44 6.24 -9.79
N GLN A 70 -4.04 5.91 -10.93
CA GLN A 70 -5.42 6.27 -11.28
C GLN A 70 -6.49 5.58 -10.40
N TRP A 71 -6.10 4.63 -9.55
CA TRP A 71 -7.00 3.82 -8.74
C TRP A 71 -7.47 4.59 -7.50
N ARG A 72 -8.44 5.49 -7.68
CA ARG A 72 -9.05 6.27 -6.58
C ARG A 72 -10.08 5.47 -5.77
N ILE A 73 -10.63 4.40 -6.35
CA ILE A 73 -11.70 3.61 -5.73
C ILE A 73 -11.10 2.34 -5.14
N ASN A 74 -11.14 2.20 -3.81
CA ASN A 74 -10.53 1.05 -3.11
C ASN A 74 -11.02 -0.31 -3.62
N SER A 75 -12.31 -0.45 -3.95
CA SER A 75 -12.85 -1.70 -4.50
C SER A 75 -12.24 -2.07 -5.86
N HIS A 76 -11.82 -1.08 -6.65
CA HIS A 76 -11.22 -1.27 -7.96
C HIS A 76 -9.71 -1.56 -7.89
N ASN A 77 -9.11 -1.47 -6.71
CA ASN A 77 -7.71 -1.80 -6.50
C ASN A 77 -7.51 -3.33 -6.54
N ALA A 78 -6.50 -3.82 -7.28
CA ALA A 78 -6.20 -5.24 -7.42
C ALA A 78 -5.80 -5.94 -6.10
N LEU A 79 -5.17 -5.22 -5.16
CA LEU A 79 -4.82 -5.79 -3.85
C LEU A 79 -6.08 -6.12 -3.05
N ILE A 80 -7.00 -5.15 -2.96
CA ILE A 80 -8.22 -5.28 -2.15
C ILE A 80 -9.26 -6.13 -2.88
N GLY A 81 -9.57 -5.78 -4.12
CA GLY A 81 -10.60 -6.42 -4.93
C GLY A 81 -10.13 -7.68 -5.67
N GLY A 82 -8.85 -8.04 -5.60
CA GLY A 82 -8.29 -9.23 -6.23
C GLY A 82 -7.63 -10.14 -5.20
N THR A 83 -6.41 -9.78 -4.77
CA THR A 83 -5.56 -10.64 -3.92
C THR A 83 -6.23 -10.99 -2.59
N ASN A 84 -6.83 -10.02 -1.91
CA ASN A 84 -7.48 -10.27 -0.62
C ASN A 84 -8.74 -11.14 -0.75
N ILE A 85 -9.51 -10.97 -1.82
CA ILE A 85 -10.70 -11.81 -2.10
C ILE A 85 -10.28 -13.26 -2.34
N LEU A 86 -9.24 -13.50 -3.16
CA LEU A 86 -8.76 -14.86 -3.39
C LEU A 86 -8.19 -15.49 -2.12
N LYS A 87 -7.47 -14.73 -1.30
CA LYS A 87 -7.00 -15.20 0.01
C LYS A 87 -8.14 -15.56 0.95
N SER A 88 -9.25 -14.80 0.97
CA SER A 88 -10.38 -15.14 1.83
C SER A 88 -11.11 -16.41 1.38
N ILE A 89 -11.07 -16.74 0.09
CA ILE A 89 -11.68 -17.96 -0.46
C ILE A 89 -10.78 -19.17 -0.24
N PHE A 90 -9.48 -19.03 -0.53
CA PHE A 90 -8.56 -20.17 -0.59
C PHE A 90 -7.59 -20.29 0.59
N GLY A 91 -7.66 -19.38 1.56
CA GLY A 91 -6.75 -19.29 2.71
C GLY A 91 -5.34 -18.80 2.36
N GLN A 92 -4.95 -18.77 1.09
CA GLN A 92 -3.64 -18.32 0.63
C GLN A 92 -3.67 -17.73 -0.78
N SER A 93 -2.57 -17.08 -1.19
CA SER A 93 -2.44 -16.44 -2.50
C SER A 93 -1.85 -17.42 -3.52
N TYR A 94 -2.68 -17.92 -4.43
CA TYR A 94 -2.20 -18.75 -5.55
C TYR A 94 -1.83 -17.93 -6.79
N PHE A 95 -2.32 -16.69 -6.88
CA PHE A 95 -2.04 -15.79 -7.99
C PHE A 95 -1.30 -14.54 -7.49
N SER A 96 -0.25 -14.16 -8.20
CA SER A 96 0.58 -12.99 -7.83
C SER A 96 -0.11 -11.66 -8.13
N TYR A 97 -0.90 -11.60 -9.21
CA TYR A 97 -1.51 -10.37 -9.71
C TYR A 97 -2.94 -10.56 -10.23
N PRO A 98 -3.89 -11.01 -9.39
CA PRO A 98 -5.29 -11.07 -9.79
C PRO A 98 -5.83 -9.67 -10.06
N LYS A 99 -6.66 -9.52 -11.10
CA LYS A 99 -7.39 -8.27 -11.36
C LYS A 99 -8.41 -8.02 -10.23
N SER A 100 -8.82 -6.76 -10.05
CA SER A 100 -9.94 -6.45 -9.16
C SER A 100 -11.26 -6.99 -9.72
N LEU A 101 -11.99 -7.74 -8.89
CA LEU A 101 -13.33 -8.24 -9.17
C LEU A 101 -14.30 -7.12 -9.55
N TYR A 102 -14.31 -6.05 -8.77
CA TYR A 102 -15.24 -4.94 -8.97
C TYR A 102 -14.91 -4.11 -10.21
N ALA A 103 -13.63 -3.95 -10.53
CA ALA A 103 -13.22 -3.30 -11.77
C ALA A 103 -13.72 -4.08 -12.99
N VAL A 104 -13.56 -5.41 -13.00
CA VAL A 104 -14.04 -6.26 -14.10
C VAL A 104 -15.58 -6.29 -14.15
N ARG A 105 -16.25 -6.34 -12.99
CA ARG A 105 -17.72 -6.31 -12.91
C ARG A 105 -18.30 -5.02 -13.49
N ASP A 106 -17.71 -3.87 -13.19
CA ASP A 106 -18.19 -2.58 -13.71
C ASP A 106 -17.96 -2.47 -15.23
N VAL A 107 -16.82 -2.95 -15.74
CA VAL A 107 -16.59 -3.06 -17.19
C VAL A 107 -17.68 -3.91 -17.83
N LEU A 108 -17.94 -5.12 -17.32
CA LEU A 108 -18.96 -6.01 -17.88
C LEU A 108 -20.35 -5.36 -17.85
N ARG A 109 -20.72 -4.70 -16.74
CA ARG A 109 -22.02 -4.03 -16.57
C ARG A 109 -22.33 -3.08 -17.73
N PHE A 110 -21.36 -2.28 -18.18
CA PHE A 110 -21.59 -1.35 -19.30
C PHE A 110 -22.01 -2.04 -20.61
N PHE A 111 -21.60 -3.29 -20.85
CA PHE A 111 -21.85 -3.97 -22.12
C PHE A 111 -22.95 -5.04 -22.05
N VAL A 112 -23.12 -5.70 -20.90
CA VAL A 112 -23.93 -6.92 -20.78
C VAL A 112 -25.17 -6.78 -19.89
N THR A 113 -25.39 -5.65 -19.20
CA THR A 113 -26.53 -5.49 -18.25
C THR A 113 -27.89 -5.88 -18.84
N HIS A 114 -28.15 -5.56 -20.10
CA HIS A 114 -29.43 -5.86 -20.77
C HIS A 114 -29.33 -7.07 -21.73
N LYS A 115 -28.29 -7.89 -21.59
CA LYS A 115 -28.02 -9.05 -22.45
C LYS A 115 -27.80 -10.30 -21.59
N PRO A 116 -28.88 -10.94 -21.08
CA PRO A 116 -28.76 -12.06 -20.14
C PRO A 116 -27.99 -13.25 -20.72
N ASN A 117 -28.04 -13.42 -22.04
CA ASN A 117 -27.39 -14.49 -22.80
C ASN A 117 -26.10 -14.03 -23.51
N ALA A 118 -25.48 -12.95 -23.07
CA ALA A 118 -24.22 -12.49 -23.66
C ALA A 118 -23.10 -13.52 -23.45
N LEU A 119 -22.42 -13.88 -24.54
CA LEU A 119 -21.20 -14.68 -24.49
C LEU A 119 -20.01 -13.77 -24.13
N ILE A 120 -19.34 -14.07 -23.03
CA ILE A 120 -18.13 -13.38 -22.57
C ILE A 120 -16.95 -14.34 -22.76
N ILE A 121 -15.90 -13.88 -23.46
CA ILE A 121 -14.70 -14.67 -23.73
C ILE A 121 -13.49 -13.93 -23.15
N ASP A 122 -12.67 -14.65 -22.39
CA ASP A 122 -11.42 -14.14 -21.82
C ASP A 122 -10.27 -15.09 -22.16
N PHE A 123 -9.46 -14.72 -23.15
CA PHE A 123 -8.30 -15.50 -23.60
C PHE A 123 -7.11 -15.42 -22.62
N PHE A 124 -7.19 -14.58 -21.59
CA PHE A 124 -6.15 -14.35 -20.59
C PHE A 124 -6.73 -14.40 -19.17
N ALA A 125 -7.52 -15.45 -18.91
CA ALA A 125 -8.32 -15.59 -17.70
C ALA A 125 -7.51 -15.52 -16.40
N GLY A 126 -6.29 -16.06 -16.38
CA GLY A 126 -5.41 -16.04 -15.21
C GLY A 126 -6.10 -16.56 -13.95
N SER A 127 -6.34 -15.67 -12.98
CA SER A 127 -7.06 -15.97 -11.74
C SER A 127 -8.57 -16.21 -11.88
N GLY A 128 -9.11 -16.19 -13.10
CA GLY A 128 -10.54 -16.39 -13.36
C GLY A 128 -11.42 -15.21 -12.91
N THR A 129 -10.85 -14.02 -12.72
CA THR A 129 -11.59 -12.84 -12.22
C THR A 129 -12.79 -12.50 -13.13
N THR A 130 -12.68 -12.69 -14.44
CA THR A 130 -13.77 -12.42 -15.40
C THR A 130 -14.96 -13.36 -15.22
N LEU A 131 -14.70 -14.64 -14.95
CA LEU A 131 -15.76 -15.61 -14.62
C LEU A 131 -16.43 -15.22 -13.29
N HIS A 132 -15.63 -14.93 -12.26
CA HIS A 132 -16.14 -14.54 -10.95
C HIS A 132 -16.94 -13.22 -10.99
N ALA A 133 -16.54 -12.25 -11.80
CA ALA A 133 -17.24 -10.97 -11.93
C ALA A 133 -18.64 -11.08 -12.56
N ARG A 134 -18.91 -12.18 -13.28
CA ARG A 134 -20.22 -12.46 -13.87
C ARG A 134 -21.16 -13.17 -12.90
N LEU A 135 -20.65 -13.95 -11.95
CA LEU A 135 -21.44 -14.64 -10.92
C LEU A 135 -22.15 -13.63 -10.01
#